data_AF-A0A0G0QHC2-F1
#
_entry.id   AF-A0A0G0QHC2-F1
#
_cell.length_a   1.000
_cell.length_b   1.000
_cell.length_c   1.000
_cell.angle_alpha   90.00
_cell.angle_beta   90.00
_cell.angle_gamma   90.00
#
_symmetry.space_group_name_H-M   'P 1'
#
loop_
_entity.id
_entity.type
_entity.pdbx_description
1 polymer ?
#
loop_
_entity_poly.entity_id
_entity_poly.type
_entity_poly.pdbx_seq_one_letter_code
_entity_poly.pdbx_strand_id
1 'polypeptide(L)'
;MVMATDVFCKIIKGEIKSSPIFKDKEFVVIKDINPQAPVHLLIVSKKHFEDMDAFKRNHAALLGRGLLIAEKISKRVGLKNGYRIIINRG
;
A
#
# COMPACT_ATOMS: atom_id res chain seq x y z
N MET A 1 -20.24 -1.11 -1.19
CA MET A 1 -19.27 -0.53 -2.16
C MET A 1 -18.94 0.87 -1.65
N VAL A 2 -17.68 1.16 -1.30
CA VAL A 2 -17.34 2.30 -0.42
C VAL A 2 -17.49 3.65 -1.16
N MET A 3 -18.15 4.60 -0.49
CA MET A 3 -18.37 6.00 -0.90
C MET A 3 -17.18 6.93 -0.52
N ALA A 4 -15.94 6.43 -0.55
CA ALA A 4 -14.76 7.24 -0.26
C ALA A 4 -14.12 7.72 -1.56
N THR A 5 -13.78 9.01 -1.61
CA THR A 5 -13.31 9.74 -2.80
C THR A 5 -11.83 10.12 -2.69
N ASP A 6 -11.09 9.57 -1.72
CA ASP A 6 -9.67 9.84 -1.57
C ASP A 6 -8.86 9.37 -2.80
N VAL A 7 -7.67 9.92 -2.94
CA VAL A 7 -6.79 9.69 -4.09
C VAL A 7 -6.46 8.21 -4.29
N PHE A 8 -6.32 7.42 -3.22
CA PHE A 8 -6.00 6.00 -3.32
C PHE A 8 -7.21 5.19 -3.78
N CYS A 9 -8.42 5.51 -3.30
CA CYS A 9 -9.65 4.92 -3.83
C CYS A 9 -9.80 5.16 -5.34
N LYS A 10 -9.52 6.39 -5.81
CA LYS A 10 -9.55 6.71 -7.25
C LYS A 10 -8.49 5.95 -8.05
N ILE A 11 -7.28 5.79 -7.49
CA ILE A 11 -6.22 4.95 -8.10
C ILE A 11 -6.67 3.48 -8.19
N ILE A 12 -7.29 2.93 -7.15
CA ILE A 12 -7.78 1.54 -7.12
C ILE A 12 -8.90 1.32 -8.15
N LYS A 13 -9.79 2.31 -8.34
CA LYS A 13 -10.85 2.30 -9.35
C LYS A 13 -10.34 2.54 -10.78
N GLY A 14 -9.10 2.98 -10.95
CA GLY A 14 -8.52 3.31 -12.25
C GLY A 14 -8.92 4.69 -12.79
N GLU A 15 -9.50 5.55 -11.95
CA GLU A 15 -9.90 6.92 -12.31
C GLU A 15 -8.69 7.86 -12.41
N ILE A 16 -7.62 7.58 -11.64
CA ILE A 16 -6.37 8.32 -11.66
C ILE A 16 -5.24 7.39 -12.10
N LYS A 17 -4.39 7.85 -13.02
CA LYS A 17 -3.19 7.12 -13.45
C LYS A 17 -2.25 6.92 -12.25
N SER A 18 -1.70 5.72 -12.15
CA SER A 18 -0.65 5.36 -11.20
C SER A 18 0.39 4.49 -11.89
N SER A 19 1.52 4.23 -11.21
CA SER A 19 2.54 3.27 -11.65
C SER A 19 2.52 2.02 -10.77
N PRO A 20 1.54 1.11 -10.93
CA PRO A 20 1.47 -0.10 -10.14
C PRO A 20 2.57 -1.06 -10.53
N ILE A 21 3.27 -1.60 -9.54
CA ILE A 21 4.27 -2.66 -9.73
C ILE A 21 3.73 -4.02 -9.28
N PHE A 22 2.69 -4.05 -8.45
CA PHE A 22 2.04 -5.25 -7.97
C PHE A 22 0.55 -5.00 -7.73
N LYS A 23 -0.28 -6.01 -8.03
CA LYS A 23 -1.70 -6.04 -7.75
C LYS A 23 -2.11 -7.46 -7.39
N ASP A 24 -2.98 -7.59 -6.40
CA ASP A 24 -3.70 -8.83 -6.14
C ASP A 24 -5.15 -8.55 -5.72
N LYS A 25 -5.84 -9.53 -5.13
CA LYS A 25 -7.24 -9.41 -4.71
C LYS A 25 -7.45 -8.31 -3.66
N GLU A 26 -6.51 -8.08 -2.76
CA GLU A 26 -6.67 -7.18 -1.61
C GLU A 26 -5.72 -5.98 -1.63
N PHE A 27 -4.63 -6.02 -2.40
CA PHE A 27 -3.62 -4.96 -2.39
C PHE A 27 -3.25 -4.46 -3.78
N VAL A 28 -2.77 -3.21 -3.81
CA VAL A 28 -1.98 -2.64 -4.89
C VAL A 28 -0.69 -2.06 -4.30
N VAL A 29 0.43 -2.20 -5.02
CA VAL A 29 1.68 -1.51 -4.70
C VAL A 29 2.01 -0.58 -5.85
N ILE A 30 2.17 0.70 -5.53
CA ILE A 30 2.46 1.77 -6.49
C ILE A 30 3.76 2.47 -6.12
N LYS A 31 4.40 3.10 -7.12
CA LYS A 31 5.47 4.07 -6.85
C LYS A 31 4.88 5.32 -6.20
N ASP A 32 5.55 5.84 -5.19
CA ASP A 32 5.22 7.16 -4.66
C ASP A 32 5.50 8.23 -5.75
N ILE A 33 4.63 9.24 -5.84
CA ILE A 33 4.79 10.33 -6.81
C ILE A 33 5.88 11.32 -6.38
N ASN A 34 6.15 11.42 -5.08
CA ASN A 34 7.17 12.27 -4.45
C ASN A 34 8.17 11.41 -3.65
N PRO A 35 9.00 10.58 -4.33
CA PRO A 35 9.87 9.62 -3.67
C PRO A 35 10.90 10.30 -2.75
N GLN A 36 11.08 9.78 -1.53
CA GLN A 36 12.07 10.26 -0.54
C GLN A 36 13.34 9.37 -0.50
N ALA A 37 13.40 8.37 -1.37
CA ALA A 37 14.52 7.43 -1.52
C ALA A 37 14.52 6.88 -2.95
N PRO A 38 15.63 6.29 -3.45
CA PRO A 38 15.69 5.68 -4.78
C PRO A 38 14.59 4.64 -5.05
N VAL A 39 14.16 3.93 -4.00
CA VAL A 39 12.95 3.11 -4.01
C VAL A 39 12.02 3.63 -2.92
N HIS A 40 10.90 4.22 -3.32
CA HIS A 40 9.82 4.63 -2.42
C HIS A 40 8.48 4.15 -2.99
N LEU A 41 7.81 3.26 -2.24
CA LEU A 41 6.64 2.52 -2.70
C LEU A 41 5.55 2.56 -1.64
N LEU A 42 4.30 2.62 -2.08
CA LEU A 42 3.12 2.59 -1.22
C LEU A 42 2.40 1.26 -1.40
N ILE A 43 2.17 0.56 -0.28
CA ILE A 43 1.37 -0.67 -0.22
C ILE A 43 -0.02 -0.28 0.29
N VAL A 44 -1.02 -0.41 -0.57
CA VAL A 44 -2.37 0.11 -0.31
C VAL A 44 -3.39 -1.01 -0.36
N SER A 45 -4.18 -1.14 0.70
CA SER A 45 -5.35 -2.03 0.73
C SER A 45 -6.42 -1.54 -0.24
N LYS A 46 -7.00 -2.45 -1.03
CA LYS A 46 -8.16 -2.19 -1.88
C LYS A 46 -9.43 -1.91 -1.08
N LYS A 47 -9.48 -2.39 0.17
CA LYS A 47 -10.50 -1.98 1.13
C LYS A 47 -10.08 -0.65 1.76
N HIS A 48 -10.98 0.33 1.72
CA HIS A 48 -10.76 1.64 2.32
C HIS A 48 -10.86 1.56 3.85
N PHE A 49 -9.92 2.25 4.50
CA PHE A 49 -9.86 2.56 5.92
C PHE A 49 -9.42 4.02 6.01
N GLU A 50 -10.08 4.79 6.87
CA GLU A 50 -9.79 6.23 7.01
C GLU A 50 -8.37 6.46 7.53
N ASP A 51 -8.00 5.74 8.58
CA ASP A 51 -6.67 5.77 9.19
C ASP A 51 -6.36 4.45 9.92
N MET A 52 -5.36 4.47 10.81
CA MET A 52 -4.97 3.32 11.61
C MET A 52 -5.97 2.94 12.72
N ASP A 53 -6.82 3.86 13.17
CA ASP A 53 -7.80 3.63 14.23
C ASP A 53 -9.04 2.90 13.71
N ALA A 54 -9.28 2.94 12.39
CA ALA A 54 -10.34 2.20 11.73
C ALA A 54 -10.11 0.67 11.69
N PHE A 55 -8.89 0.19 11.97
CA PHE A 55 -8.60 -1.24 12.03
C PHE A 55 -9.19 -1.90 13.29
N LYS A 56 -9.48 -3.19 13.17
CA LYS A 56 -10.11 -4.01 14.22
C LYS A 56 -9.39 -5.35 14.28
N ARG A 57 -9.59 -6.12 15.35
CA ARG A 57 -8.92 -7.42 15.55
C ARG A 57 -9.06 -8.37 14.34
N ASN A 58 -10.21 -8.37 13.68
CA ASN A 58 -10.46 -9.18 12.48
C ASN A 58 -9.68 -8.73 11.23
N HIS A 59 -9.00 -7.59 11.27
CA HIS A 59 -8.13 -7.11 10.19
C HIS A 59 -6.64 -7.48 10.40
N ALA A 60 -6.28 -8.18 11.49
CA ALA A 60 -4.89 -8.54 11.77
C ALA A 60 -4.23 -9.31 10.61
N ALA A 61 -4.96 -10.26 10.00
CA ALA A 61 -4.45 -11.01 8.85
C ALA A 61 -4.18 -10.12 7.62
N LEU A 62 -5.04 -9.12 7.36
CA LEU A 62 -4.86 -8.16 6.28
C LEU A 62 -3.59 -7.32 6.50
N LEU A 63 -3.40 -6.79 7.71
CA LEU A 63 -2.21 -6.01 8.07
C LEU A 63 -0.93 -6.84 7.93
N GLY A 64 -0.94 -8.07 8.46
CA GLY A 64 0.18 -9.01 8.32
C GLY A 64 0.52 -9.31 6.86
N ARG A 65 -0.51 -9.49 6.02
CA ARG A 65 -0.33 -9.68 4.57
C ARG A 65 0.33 -8.47 3.90
N GLY A 66 -0.01 -7.25 4.33
CA GLY A 66 0.66 -6.03 3.88
C GLY A 66 2.17 -6.03 4.16
N LEU A 67 2.57 -6.47 5.36
CA LEU A 67 3.99 -6.59 5.73
C LEU A 67 4.72 -7.66 4.90
N LEU A 68 4.07 -8.80 4.64
CA LEU A 68 4.63 -9.85 3.78
C LEU A 68 4.78 -9.39 2.32
N ILE A 69 3.88 -8.53 1.83
CA ILE A 69 4.02 -7.90 0.52
C ILE A 69 5.26 -6.99 0.49
N ALA A 70 5.55 -6.25 1.57
CA ALA A 70 6.76 -5.42 1.64
C ALA A 70 8.03 -6.26 1.44
N GLU A 71 8.12 -7.42 2.09
CA GLU A 71 9.23 -8.37 1.94
C GLU A 71 9.34 -8.93 0.51
N LYS A 72 8.21 -9.35 -0.07
CA LYS A 72 8.17 -9.84 -1.45
C LYS A 72 8.64 -8.77 -2.45
N ILE A 73 8.20 -7.53 -2.26
CA ILE A 73 8.50 -6.43 -3.18
C ILE A 73 9.94 -5.95 -3.01
N SER A 74 10.48 -5.93 -1.79
CA SER A 74 11.87 -5.53 -1.54
C SER A 74 12.85 -6.44 -2.30
N LYS A 75 12.61 -7.76 -2.32
CA LYS A 75 13.37 -8.71 -3.15
C LYS A 75 13.26 -8.40 -4.64
N ARG A 76 12.03 -8.16 -5.13
CA ARG A 76 11.77 -7.89 -6.56
C ARG A 76 12.47 -6.63 -7.05
N VAL A 77 12.57 -5.61 -6.22
CA VAL A 77 13.20 -4.33 -6.57
C VAL A 77 14.67 -4.24 -6.13
N GLY A 78 15.24 -5.35 -5.66
CA GLY A 78 16.68 -5.48 -5.42
C GLY A 78 17.20 -4.83 -4.13
N LEU A 79 16.35 -4.64 -3.12
CA LEU A 79 16.76 -4.06 -1.83
C LEU A 79 17.49 -5.10 -0.98
N LYS A 80 18.80 -5.23 -1.20
CA LYS A 80 19.67 -6.18 -0.49
C LYS A 80 20.14 -5.68 0.88
N ASN A 81 20.24 -4.37 1.06
CA ASN A 81 20.80 -3.73 2.25
C ASN A 81 19.73 -3.23 3.22
N GLY A 82 18.54 -3.84 3.18
CA GLY A 82 17.41 -3.46 4.03
C GLY A 82 16.51 -2.37 3.45
N TYR A 83 15.48 -2.04 4.21
CA TYR A 83 14.46 -1.04 3.90
C TYR A 83 13.73 -0.62 5.18
N ARG A 84 12.93 0.44 5.09
CA ARG A 84 12.10 0.93 6.20
C ARG A 84 10.63 0.82 5.82
N ILE A 85 9.81 0.33 6.75
CA ILE A 85 8.34 0.38 6.65
C ILE A 85 7.87 1.52 7.54
N ILE A 86 7.05 2.41 6.99
CA ILE A 86 6.46 3.54 7.70
C ILE A 86 4.94 3.46 7.54
N ILE A 87 4.22 3.64 8.64
CA ILE A 87 2.78 3.77 8.67
C ILE A 87 2.48 5.01 9.51
N ASN A 88 1.86 6.00 8.90
CA ASN A 88 1.55 7.27 9.57
C ASN A 88 0.09 7.26 10.04
N ARG A 89 -0.13 7.75 11.26
CA ARG A 89 -1.45 8.06 11.81
C ARG A 89 -1.41 9.53 12.23
N GLY A 90 -2.33 10.34 11.74
CA GLY A 90 -2.42 11.77 11.98
C GLY A 90 -3.69 12.34 11.39
#